data_AF-A0A537JI24-F1
#
_entry.id   AF-A0A537JI24-F1
#
_cell.length_a   1.000
_cell.length_b   1.000
_cell.length_c   1.000
_cell.angle_alpha   90.00
_cell.angle_beta   90.00
_cell.angle_gamma   90.00
#
_symmetry.space_group_name_H-M   'P 1'
#
loop_
_entity.id
_entity.type
_entity.pdbx_description
1 polymer ?
#
loop_
_entity_poly.entity_id
_entity_poly.type
_entity_poly.pdbx_seq_one_letter_code
_entity_poly.pdbx_strand_id
1 'polypeptide(L)' 'MTKPSNPPIFFHFDNTAFSLRNRNRLKHFIVQIFTVKKKKLGCLNYVFSNDRELLKINRKYLNHDSYTDVIAFDL' A
#
# COMPACT_ATOMS: atom_id res chain seq x y z
N MET A 1 20.96 13.89 18.64
CA MET A 1 20.85 12.97 17.48
C MET A 1 19.41 12.47 17.38
N THR A 2 18.57 13.09 16.56
CA THR A 2 17.20 12.61 16.32
C THR A 2 17.25 11.45 15.32
N LYS A 3 16.84 10.25 15.73
CA LYS A 3 16.57 9.15 14.79
C LYS A 3 15.68 9.70 13.67
N PRO A 4 15.99 9.49 12.38
CA PRO A 4 15.03 9.79 11.33
C PRO A 4 13.77 8.96 11.62
N SER A 5 12.63 9.63 11.83
CA SER A 5 11.35 8.96 11.95
C SER A 5 11.13 8.18 10.65
N ASN A 6 11.22 6.87 10.70
CA ASN A 6 10.94 6.04 9.54
C ASN A 6 9.48 6.36 9.14
N PRO A 7 9.21 6.76 7.89
CA PRO A 7 7.85 7.11 7.50
C PRO A 7 6.94 5.88 7.66
N PRO A 8 5.71 6.05 8.14
CA PRO A 8 4.84 4.95 8.51
C PRO A 8 4.28 4.25 7.27
N ILE A 9 5.07 3.34 6.70
CA ILE A 9 4.64 2.40 5.66
C ILE A 9 4.26 1.09 6.36
N PHE A 10 3.01 0.65 6.18
CA PHE A 10 2.48 -0.58 6.73
C PHE A 10 2.05 -1.54 5.62
N PHE A 11 2.34 -2.82 5.83
CA PHE A 11 1.93 -3.91 4.97
C PHE A 11 1.01 -4.84 5.76
N HIS A 12 -0.25 -4.91 5.37
CA HIS A 12 -1.30 -5.74 5.95
C HIS A 12 -1.67 -6.84 4.97
N PHE A 13 -2.18 -7.95 5.49
CA PHE A 13 -2.53 -9.12 4.69
C PHE A 13 -3.92 -9.57 5.15
N ASP A 14 -4.89 -9.52 4.24
CA ASP A 14 -6.26 -9.89 4.52
C ASP A 14 -6.76 -10.88 3.47
N ASN A 15 -7.27 -12.03 3.91
CA ASN A 15 -7.80 -13.08 3.02
C ASN A 15 -6.85 -13.52 1.90
N THR A 16 -5.54 -13.57 2.17
CA THR A 16 -4.52 -13.97 1.21
C THR A 16 -3.45 -14.86 1.84
N ALA A 17 -2.99 -15.87 1.09
CA ALA A 17 -1.82 -16.67 1.43
C ALA A 17 -0.50 -16.02 0.97
N PHE A 18 -0.57 -14.88 0.30
CA PHE A 18 0.59 -14.14 -0.20
C PHE A 18 1.50 -13.72 0.95
N SER A 19 2.81 -13.87 0.77
CA SER A 19 3.83 -13.39 1.71
C SER A 19 4.81 -12.44 1.04
N LEU A 20 4.95 -11.24 1.62
CA LEU A 20 5.89 -10.24 1.13
C LEU A 20 7.26 -10.41 1.80
N ARG A 21 8.27 -10.82 1.03
CA ARG A 21 9.68 -10.91 1.45
C ARG A 21 10.37 -9.54 1.35
N ASN A 22 11.49 -9.37 2.07
CA ASN A 22 12.33 -8.16 2.00
C ASN A 22 11.60 -6.83 2.25
N ARG A 23 10.61 -6.81 3.16
CA ARG A 23 9.75 -5.65 3.45
C ARG A 23 10.54 -4.38 3.75
N ASN A 24 11.64 -4.47 4.50
CA ASN A 24 12.47 -3.30 4.84
C ASN A 24 13.15 -2.71 3.61
N ARG A 25 13.66 -3.54 2.70
CA ARG A 25 14.26 -3.08 1.44
C ARG A 25 13.21 -2.35 0.59
N LEU A 26 12.00 -2.89 0.51
CA LEU A 26 10.91 -2.25 -0.22
C LEU A 26 10.50 -0.92 0.42
N LYS A 27 10.40 -0.84 1.76
CA LYS A 27 10.15 0.44 2.45
C LYS A 27 11.20 1.48 2.10
N HIS A 28 12.49 1.14 2.18
CA HIS A 28 13.56 2.07 1.81
C HIS A 28 13.45 2.53 0.36
N PHE A 29 13.15 1.62 -0.57
CA PHE A 29 12.95 1.96 -1.97
C PHE A 29 11.76 2.93 -2.16
N ILE A 30 10.64 2.69 -1.50
CA ILE A 30 9.48 3.60 -1.53
C ILE A 30 9.89 4.99 -1.02
N VAL A 31 10.57 5.07 0.13
CA VAL A 31 11.06 6.35 0.66
C VAL A 31 11.96 7.08 -0.34
N GLN A 32 12.87 6.36 -1.00
CA GLN A 32 13.75 6.93 -2.02
C GLN A 32 12.97 7.54 -3.19
N ILE A 33 11.88 6.90 -3.65
CA ILE A 33 11.03 7.45 -4.73
C ILE A 33 10.48 8.83 -4.32
N PHE A 34 9.97 8.97 -3.10
CA PHE A 34 9.43 10.25 -2.61
C PHE A 34 10.52 11.32 -2.50
N THR A 35 11.70 10.95 -2.00
CA THR A 35 12.87 11.85 -1.93
C THR A 35 13.27 12.36 -3.31
N VAL A 36 13.40 11.47 -4.30
CA VAL A 36 13.77 11.85 -5.68
C VAL A 36 12.71 12.74 -6.32
N LYS A 37 11.42 12.46 -6.07
CA LYS A 37 10.31 13.27 -6.57
C LYS A 37 10.11 14.58 -5.79
N LYS A 38 10.92 14.88 -4.77
CA LYS A 38 10.79 16.04 -3.89
C LYS A 38 9.38 16.16 -3.29
N LYS A 39 8.77 15.03 -2.93
CA LYS A 39 7.45 14.95 -2.30
C LYS A 39 7.59 14.46 -0.86
N LYS A 40 6.74 14.98 0.03
CA LYS A 40 6.64 14.50 1.41
C LYS A 40 5.93 13.14 1.41
N LEU A 41 6.52 12.16 2.07
CA LEU A 41 5.89 10.87 2.30
C LEU A 41 4.95 10.97 3.51
N GLY A 42 3.66 10.70 3.28
CA GLY A 42 2.66 10.50 4.32
C GLY A 42 2.67 9.08 4.88
N CYS A 43 1.61 8.72 5.62
CA CYS A 43 1.37 7.34 6.01
C CYS A 43 0.87 6.55 4.80
N LEU A 44 1.43 5.37 4.56
CA LEU A 44 0.99 4.47 3.49
C LEU A 44 0.57 3.13 4.09
N ASN A 45 -0.67 2.74 3.82
CA ASN A 45 -1.19 1.42 4.17
C ASN A 45 -1.40 0.62 2.89
N TYR A 46 -0.65 -0.47 2.76
CA TYR A 46 -0.87 -1.46 1.71
C TYR A 46 -1.60 -2.65 2.33
N VAL A 47 -2.75 -3.01 1.77
CA VAL A 47 -3.51 -4.20 2.17
C VAL A 47 -3.48 -5.18 1.01
N PHE A 48 -2.74 -6.28 1.17
CA PHE A 48 -2.74 -7.37 0.20
C PHE A 48 -3.98 -8.22 0.43
N SER A 49 -4.78 -8.43 -0.61
CA SER A 49 -6.00 -9.23 -0.53
C SER A 49 -6.23 -10.06 -1.79
N ASN A 50 -7.35 -10.77 -1.86
CA ASN A 50 -7.74 -11.58 -3.01
C ASN A 50 -8.74 -10.84 -3.93
N ASP A 51 -8.90 -11.37 -5.13
CA ASP A 51 -9.75 -10.77 -6.18
C ASP A 51 -11.21 -10.59 -5.76
N ARG A 52 -11.75 -11.51 -4.95
CA ARG A 52 -13.13 -11.44 -4.47
C ARG A 52 -13.33 -10.26 -3.53
N GLU A 53 -12.39 -10.01 -2.62
CA GLU A 53 -12.46 -8.85 -1.73
C GLU A 53 -12.21 -7.54 -2.48
N LEU A 54 -11.28 -7.52 -3.44
CA LEU A 54 -11.07 -6.36 -4.31
C LEU A 54 -12.33 -6.00 -5.11
N LEU A 55 -13.03 -7.00 -5.69
CA LEU A 55 -14.29 -6.78 -6.41
C LEU A 55 -15.37 -6.16 -5.49
N LYS A 56 -15.49 -6.65 -4.25
CA LYS A 56 -16.44 -6.07 -3.28
C LYS A 56 -16.12 -4.61 -2.97
N ILE A 57 -14.83 -4.29 -2.77
CA ILE A 57 -14.39 -2.91 -2.51
C ILE A 57 -14.65 -2.03 -3.73
N ASN A 58 -14.34 -2.52 -4.94
CA ASN A 58 -14.55 -1.80 -6.19
C ASN A 58 -16.03 -1.45 -6.41
N ARG A 59 -16.93 -2.42 -6.17
CA ARG A 59 -18.38 -2.20 -6.21
C ARG A 59 -18.84 -1.21 -5.14
N LYS A 60 -18.39 -1.40 -3.90
CA LYS A 60 -18.87 -0.62 -2.73
C LYS A 60 -18.43 0.83 -2.74
N TYR A 61 -17.18 1.10 -3.12
CA TYR A 61 -16.56 2.41 -2.96
C TYR A 61 -16.35 3.17 -4.27
N LEU A 62 -16.23 2.45 -5.40
CA LEU A 62 -16.00 3.05 -6.71
C LEU A 62 -17.16 2.84 -7.69
N ASN A 63 -18.20 2.09 -7.29
CA ASN A 63 -19.34 1.74 -8.14
C ASN A 63 -18.93 1.06 -9.47
N HIS A 64 -17.86 0.29 -9.45
CA HIS A 64 -17.38 -0.47 -10.60
C HIS A 64 -17.55 -1.98 -10.36
N ASP A 65 -18.17 -2.66 -11.33
CA ASP A 65 -18.32 -4.11 -11.31
C ASP A 65 -17.29 -4.80 -12.21
N SER A 66 -16.03 -4.72 -11.80
CA SER A 66 -14.92 -5.33 -12.51
C SER A 66 -13.80 -5.75 -11.56
N TYR A 67 -13.03 -6.75 -11.96
CA TYR A 67 -11.78 -7.09 -11.30
C TYR A 67 -10.70 -6.05 -11.62
N THR A 68 -9.83 -5.80 -10.64
CA THR A 68 -8.68 -4.93 -10.78
C THR A 68 -7.55 -5.41 -9.88
N ASP A 69 -6.31 -5.14 -10.27
CA ASP A 69 -5.13 -5.54 -9.50
C ASP A 69 -4.90 -4.64 -8.28
N VAL A 70 -5.30 -3.35 -8.36
CA VAL A 70 -4.99 -2.34 -7.35
C VAL A 70 -6.16 -1.36 -7.20
N ILE A 71 -6.46 -1.01 -5.94
CA ILE A 71 -7.35 0.08 -5.56
C ILE A 71 -6.55 1.04 -4.67
N ALA A 72 -6.67 2.34 -4.92
CA ALA A 72 -5.98 3.38 -4.16
C ALA A 72 -6.99 4.43 -3.65
N PHE A 73 -6.77 4.91 -2.42
CA PHE A 73 -7.58 5.95 -1.79
C PHE A 73 -6.67 7.04 -1.22
N ASP A 74 -6.99 8.31 -1.50
CA ASP A 74 -6.24 9.49 -1.02
C ASP A 74 -6.71 9.99 0.37
N LEU A 75 -7.09 9.06 1.25
CA LEU A 75 -7.66 9.35 2.58
C LEU A 75 -6.68 10.07 3.53
#